data_AF-A0A934P2T3-F1
#
_entry.id   AF-A0A934P2T3-F1
#
_cell.length_a   1.000
_cell.length_b   1.000
_cell.length_c   1.000
_cell.angle_alpha   90.00
_cell.angle_beta   90.00
_cell.angle_gamma   90.00
#
_symmetry.space_group_name_H-M   'P 1'
#
loop_
_entity.id
_entity.type
_entity.pdbx_description
1 polymer ?
#
loop_
_entity_poly.entity_id
_entity_poly.type
_entity_poly.pdbx_seq_one_letter_code
_entity_poly.pdbx_strand_id
1 'polypeptide(L)'
;MSVAIVVLLSVNLIVLVVLLWRVRRLRQRNAELAAVVADTTAKALQSVPAEPAFVVPKSRIITIEILNPTELAATQSRFSGFAGAVAPNMLRKIVYDKAVEILREQLRQQGVEAEVAIRVGA
;
A
#
# COMPACT_ATOMS: atom_id res chain seq x y z
N MET A 1 1.24 -15.09 49.65
CA MET A 1 0.64 -14.13 48.69
C MET A 1 1.69 -13.24 48.03
N SER A 2 2.66 -12.67 48.76
CA SER A 2 3.68 -11.78 48.21
C SER A 2 4.58 -12.42 47.13
N VAL A 3 4.96 -13.69 47.28
CA VAL A 3 5.80 -14.40 46.30
C VAL A 3 5.10 -14.54 44.94
N ALA A 4 3.82 -14.89 44.93
CA ALA A 4 3.05 -15.00 43.68
C ALA A 4 2.93 -13.64 42.96
N ILE A 5 2.76 -12.56 43.71
CA ILE A 5 2.72 -11.19 43.18
C ILE A 5 4.07 -10.80 42.56
N VAL A 6 5.18 -11.10 43.24
CA VAL A 6 6.53 -10.82 42.73
C VAL A 6 6.83 -11.61 41.46
N VAL A 7 6.44 -12.88 41.40
CA VAL A 7 6.60 -13.71 40.20
C VAL A 7 5.77 -13.15 39.04
N LEU A 8 4.51 -12.81 39.28
CA LEU A 8 3.63 -12.24 38.25
C LEU A 8 4.17 -10.91 37.70
N LEU A 9 4.65 -10.02 38.59
CA LEU A 9 5.28 -8.75 38.22
C LEU A 9 6.55 -8.97 37.40
N SER A 10 7.37 -9.94 37.78
CA SER A 10 8.62 -10.26 37.09
C SER A 10 8.34 -10.78 35.67
N VAL A 11 7.36 -11.69 35.52
CA VAL A 11 6.93 -12.19 34.21
C VAL A 11 6.35 -11.08 33.36
N ASN A 12 5.50 -10.22 33.92
CA ASN A 12 4.92 -9.09 33.21
C ASN A 12 6.00 -8.12 32.71
N LEU A 13 6.99 -7.82 33.55
CA LEU A 13 8.11 -6.96 33.19
C LEU A 13 8.95 -7.55 32.05
N ILE A 14 9.22 -8.86 32.09
CA ILE A 14 9.95 -9.57 31.02
C ILE A 14 9.16 -9.49 29.71
N VAL A 15 7.86 -9.75 29.74
CA VAL A 15 6.99 -9.66 28.55
C VAL A 15 7.01 -8.24 27.98
N LEU A 16 6.90 -7.22 28.83
CA LEU A 16 6.94 -5.83 28.41
C LEU A 16 8.27 -5.49 27.71
N VAL A 17 9.40 -5.91 28.29
CA VAL A 17 10.73 -5.68 27.73
C VAL A 17 10.89 -6.38 26.38
N VAL A 18 10.44 -7.63 26.26
CA VAL A 18 10.49 -8.38 24.99
C VAL A 18 9.62 -7.71 23.92
N LEU A 19 8.41 -7.27 24.28
CA LEU A 19 7.50 -6.59 23.36
C LEU A 19 8.11 -5.28 22.87
N LEU A 20 8.67 -4.48 23.78
CA LEU A 20 9.30 -3.20 23.47
C LEU A 20 10.53 -3.40 22.57
N TRP A 21 11.32 -4.43 22.81
CA TRP A 21 12.45 -4.80 21.96
C TRP A 21 12.01 -5.21 20.55
N ARG A 22 10.95 -6.03 20.44
CA ARG A 22 10.35 -6.40 19.15
C ARG A 22 9.86 -5.17 18.39
N VAL A 23 9.08 -4.29 19.03
CA VAL A 23 8.57 -3.07 18.39
C VAL A 23 9.71 -2.17 17.92
N ARG A 24 10.76 -1.98 18.74
CA ARG A 24 11.94 -1.21 18.33
C ARG A 24 12.63 -1.81 17.11
N ARG A 25 12.80 -3.13 17.08
CA ARG A 25 13.40 -3.84 15.94
C ARG A 25 12.57 -3.70 14.67
N LEU A 26 11.24 -3.77 14.77
CA LEU A 26 10.35 -3.53 13.63
C LEU A 26 10.44 -2.08 13.13
N ARG A 27 10.47 -1.11 14.04
CA ARG A 27 10.61 0.31 13.68
C ARG A 27 11.93 0.60 12.98
N GLN A 28 13.03 -0.01 13.43
CA GLN A 28 14.33 0.13 12.77
C GLN A 28 14.31 -0.39 11.34
N ARG A 29 13.76 -1.59 11.12
CA ARG A 29 13.62 -2.15 9.76
C ARG A 29 12.76 -1.25 8.87
N ASN A 30 11.64 -0.75 9.38
CA ASN A 30 10.81 0.18 8.61
C ASN A 30 11.54 1.49 8.28
N ALA A 31 12.35 2.02 9.20
CA ALA A 31 13.15 3.22 8.94
C ALA A 31 14.24 2.98 7.89
N GLU A 32 14.90 1.82 7.92
CA GLU A 32 15.86 1.40 6.89
C GLU A 32 15.19 1.27 5.52
N LEU A 33 14.04 0.58 5.44
CA LEU A 33 13.28 0.47 4.19
C LEU A 33 12.80 1.83 3.68
N ALA A 34 12.33 2.71 4.58
CA ALA A 34 11.89 4.06 4.21
C ALA A 34 13.05 4.90 3.65
N ALA A 35 14.26 4.76 4.21
CA ALA A 35 15.45 5.43 3.72
C ALA A 35 15.86 4.93 2.32
N VAL A 36 15.81 3.61 2.09
CA VAL A 36 16.09 3.01 0.77
C VAL A 36 15.07 3.48 -0.27
N VAL A 37 13.78 3.49 0.08
CA VAL A 37 12.73 3.99 -0.82
C VAL A 37 12.97 5.46 -1.15
N ALA A 38 13.22 6.31 -0.14
CA ALA A 38 13.48 7.73 -0.35
C ALA A 38 14.68 7.99 -1.28
N ASP A 39 15.77 7.22 -1.12
CA ASP A 39 16.95 7.32 -1.99
C ASP A 39 16.64 6.89 -3.43
N THR A 40 15.92 5.77 -3.60
CA THR A 40 15.50 5.31 -4.94
C THR A 40 14.54 6.29 -5.62
N THR A 41 13.59 6.88 -4.89
CA THR A 41 12.66 7.89 -5.42
C THR A 41 13.40 9.17 -5.79
N ALA A 42 14.32 9.64 -4.94
CA ALA A 42 15.14 10.82 -5.25
C ALA A 42 15.99 10.61 -6.51
N LYS A 43 16.56 9.41 -6.69
CA LYS A 43 17.34 9.04 -7.86
C LYS A 43 16.48 8.89 -9.12
N ALA A 44 15.26 8.37 -9.00
CA ALA A 44 14.30 8.30 -10.09
C ALA A 44 13.91 9.70 -10.58
N LEU A 45 13.61 10.63 -9.66
CA LEU A 45 13.26 12.03 -9.98
C LEU A 45 14.39 12.79 -10.69
N GLN A 46 15.66 12.49 -10.40
CA GLN A 46 16.80 13.09 -11.09
C GLN A 46 17.02 12.54 -12.51
N SER A 47 16.47 11.36 -12.81
CA SER A 47 16.61 10.69 -14.10
C SER A 47 15.44 10.94 -15.06
N VAL A 48 14.40 11.68 -14.65
CA VAL A 48 13.32 12.10 -15.54
C VAL A 48 13.88 13.19 -16.46
N PRO A 49 14.10 12.92 -17.77
CA PRO A 49 14.37 14.01 -18.70
C PRO A 49 13.14 14.91 -18.68
N ALA A 50 13.34 16.21 -18.50
CA ALA A 50 12.29 17.19 -18.75
C ALA A 50 11.89 17.06 -20.22
N GLU A 51 10.84 16.27 -20.50
CA GLU A 51 10.29 16.15 -21.84
C GLU A 51 9.79 17.53 -22.28
N PRO A 52 10.29 18.08 -23.40
CA PRO A 52 9.75 19.31 -23.93
C PRO A 52 8.30 19.07 -24.39
N ALA A 53 7.45 19.98 -23.92
CA ALA A 53 6.16 20.42 -24.47
C ALA A 53 5.52 19.57 -25.59
N PHE A 54 4.30 19.10 -25.30
CA PHE A 54 3.16 19.07 -26.23
C PHE A 54 3.50 19.01 -27.72
N VAL A 55 3.70 17.78 -28.22
CA VAL A 55 3.51 17.47 -29.65
C VAL A 55 2.58 16.25 -29.73
N VAL A 56 1.33 16.49 -30.09
CA VAL A 56 0.32 15.45 -30.37
C VAL A 56 0.32 15.25 -31.90
N PRO A 57 0.47 14.00 -32.39
CA PRO A 57 -0.69 13.13 -32.55
C PRO A 57 -0.39 11.71 -32.04
N LYS A 58 -0.55 11.51 -30.73
CA LYS A 58 -0.44 10.20 -30.08
C LYS A 58 -1.68 9.99 -29.21
N SER A 59 -2.24 8.78 -29.26
CA SER A 59 -3.33 8.27 -28.44
C SER A 59 -3.43 8.99 -27.08
N ARG A 60 -4.55 9.66 -26.80
CA ARG A 60 -4.78 10.31 -25.51
C ARG A 60 -4.85 9.22 -24.43
N ILE A 61 -3.94 9.28 -23.45
CA ILE A 61 -3.88 8.32 -22.34
C ILE A 61 -4.55 8.96 -21.13
N ILE A 62 -5.48 8.25 -20.50
CA ILE A 62 -6.11 8.63 -19.24
C ILE A 62 -5.41 7.84 -18.13
N THR A 63 -4.75 8.55 -17.21
CA THR A 63 -4.12 7.94 -16.02
C THR A 63 -5.02 8.19 -14.81
N ILE A 64 -5.30 7.13 -14.05
CA ILE A 64 -6.13 7.20 -12.84
C ILE A 64 -5.27 6.75 -11.66
N GLU A 65 -5.11 7.63 -10.69
CA GLU A 65 -4.43 7.32 -9.43
C GLU A 65 -5.46 7.15 -8.31
N ILE A 66 -5.38 6.04 -7.57
CA ILE A 66 -6.24 5.78 -6.42
C ILE A 66 -5.50 6.24 -5.16
N LEU A 67 -5.86 7.43 -4.67
CA LEU A 67 -5.18 8.04 -3.53
C LEU A 67 -5.39 7.26 -2.23
N ASN A 68 -6.57 6.64 -2.05
CA ASN A 68 -6.96 5.98 -0.80
C ASN A 68 -7.42 4.52 -1.02
N PRO A 69 -6.52 3.60 -1.45
CA PRO A 69 -6.93 2.23 -1.80
C PRO A 69 -7.45 1.44 -0.59
N THR A 70 -6.91 1.68 0.61
CA THR A 70 -7.32 0.98 1.83
C THR A 70 -8.71 1.38 2.30
N GLU A 71 -9.07 2.66 2.18
CA GLU A 71 -10.40 3.18 2.55
C GLU A 71 -11.46 2.71 1.53
N LEU A 72 -11.11 2.71 0.25
CA LEU A 72 -11.95 2.19 -0.82
C LEU A 72 -12.28 0.70 -0.60
N ALA A 73 -11.27 -0.09 -0.22
CA ALA A 73 -11.45 -1.50 0.11
C ALA A 73 -12.36 -1.68 1.33
N ALA A 74 -12.20 -0.88 2.38
CA ALA A 74 -13.05 -0.96 3.58
C ALA A 74 -14.52 -0.65 3.26
N THR A 75 -14.77 0.22 2.29
CA THR A 75 -16.13 0.66 1.93
C THR A 75 -16.83 -0.33 0.97
N GLN A 76 -16.12 -0.89 -0.01
CA GLN A 76 -16.69 -1.91 -0.92
C GLN A 76 -16.74 -3.30 -0.29
N SER A 77 -15.86 -3.59 0.67
CA SER A 77 -15.81 -4.88 1.34
C SER A 77 -16.88 -4.98 2.41
N ARG A 78 -18.06 -5.48 2.01
CA ARG A 78 -18.99 -6.16 2.94
C ARG A 78 -18.39 -7.45 3.53
N PHE A 79 -17.09 -7.71 3.34
CA PHE A 79 -16.29 -8.81 3.91
C PHE A 79 -15.52 -8.38 5.18
N SER A 80 -16.13 -7.54 6.01
CA SER A 80 -15.61 -7.10 7.30
C SER A 80 -15.36 -8.22 8.33
N GLY A 81 -15.69 -9.48 8.01
CA GLY A 81 -15.43 -10.63 8.87
C GLY A 81 -13.99 -11.19 8.83
N PHE A 82 -13.23 -10.97 7.75
CA PHE A 82 -11.88 -11.55 7.58
C PHE A 82 -10.75 -10.52 7.39
N ALA A 83 -11.08 -9.23 7.38
CA ALA A 83 -10.13 -8.14 7.12
C ALA A 83 -9.04 -7.96 8.20
N GLY A 84 -9.15 -8.63 9.35
CA GLY A 84 -8.09 -8.62 10.38
C GLY A 84 -6.81 -9.36 9.99
N ALA A 85 -6.82 -10.18 8.92
CA ALA A 85 -5.72 -11.08 8.57
C ALA A 85 -5.02 -10.79 7.22
N VAL A 86 -5.52 -9.83 6.41
CA VAL A 86 -4.94 -9.54 5.09
C VAL A 86 -3.92 -8.41 5.21
N ALA A 87 -2.68 -8.67 4.79
CA ALA A 87 -1.61 -7.69 4.83
C ALA A 87 -1.97 -6.46 3.96
N PRO A 88 -1.65 -5.22 4.41
CA PRO A 88 -2.00 -3.98 3.70
C PRO A 88 -1.57 -3.95 2.22
N ASN A 89 -0.45 -4.58 1.88
CA ASN A 89 0.06 -4.64 0.50
C ASN A 89 -0.81 -5.51 -0.41
N MET A 90 -1.38 -6.59 0.10
CA MET A 90 -2.29 -7.44 -0.69
C MET A 90 -3.61 -6.74 -0.94
N LEU A 91 -4.11 -5.99 0.05
CA LEU A 91 -5.35 -5.21 -0.09
C LEU A 91 -5.22 -4.17 -1.20
N ARG A 92 -4.09 -3.46 -1.25
CA ARG A 92 -3.80 -2.51 -2.33
C ARG A 92 -3.87 -3.17 -3.70
N LYS A 93 -3.22 -4.32 -3.88
CA LYS A 93 -3.24 -5.06 -5.15
C LYS A 93 -4.67 -5.41 -5.59
N ILE A 94 -5.46 -5.98 -4.67
CA ILE A 94 -6.85 -6.37 -4.95
C ILE A 94 -7.68 -5.17 -5.42
N VAL A 95 -7.50 -4.00 -4.80
CA VAL A 95 -8.22 -2.78 -5.16
C VAL A 95 -7.89 -2.33 -6.59
N TYR A 96 -6.60 -2.30 -6.95
CA TYR A 96 -6.19 -1.92 -8.29
C TYR A 96 -6.68 -2.93 -9.34
N ASP A 97 -6.57 -4.23 -9.06
CA ASP A 97 -7.06 -5.29 -9.95
C ASP A 97 -8.58 -5.15 -10.17
N LYS A 98 -9.34 -4.89 -9.10
CA LYS A 98 -10.80 -4.67 -9.19
C LYS A 98 -11.18 -3.37 -9.90
N ALA A 99 -10.44 -2.28 -9.69
CA ALA A 99 -10.69 -1.03 -10.38
C ALA A 99 -10.52 -1.20 -11.90
N VAL A 100 -9.48 -1.92 -12.34
CA VAL A 100 -9.25 -2.24 -13.75
C VAL A 100 -10.39 -3.08 -14.34
N GLU A 101 -10.86 -4.08 -13.61
CA GLU A 101 -11.98 -4.91 -14.04
C GLU A 101 -13.26 -4.09 -14.25
N ILE A 102 -13.60 -3.22 -13.28
CA ILE A 102 -14.77 -2.33 -13.35
C ILE A 102 -14.66 -1.37 -14.52
N LEU A 103 -13.51 -0.70 -14.68
CA LEU A 103 -13.26 0.25 -15.76
C LEU A 103 -13.39 -0.40 -17.13
N ARG A 104 -12.78 -1.59 -17.31
CA ARG A 104 -12.87 -2.33 -18.56
C ARG A 104 -14.32 -2.67 -18.90
N GLU A 105 -15.09 -3.13 -17.93
CA GLU A 105 -16.48 -3.49 -18.15
C GLU A 105 -17.36 -2.26 -18.44
N GLN A 106 -17.17 -1.15 -17.74
CA GLN A 106 -17.91 0.08 -17.99
C GLN A 106 -17.62 0.68 -19.37
N LEU A 107 -16.35 0.67 -19.80
CA LEU A 107 -15.96 1.16 -21.13
C LEU A 107 -16.54 0.26 -22.23
N ARG A 108 -16.51 -1.06 -22.03
CA ARG A 108 -17.13 -2.02 -22.95
C ARG A 108 -18.64 -1.82 -23.08
N GLN A 109 -19.34 -1.56 -21.97
CA GLN A 109 -20.79 -1.26 -21.98
C GLN A 109 -21.13 0.01 -22.76
N GLN A 110 -20.20 0.97 -22.82
CA GLN A 110 -20.33 2.19 -23.61
C GLN A 110 -19.88 2.02 -25.07
N GLY A 111 -19.51 0.80 -25.48
CA GLY A 111 -19.01 0.52 -26.83
C GLY A 111 -17.60 1.04 -27.10
N VAL A 112 -16.81 1.33 -26.06
CA VAL A 112 -15.45 1.84 -26.17
C VAL A 112 -14.46 0.68 -26.12
N GLU A 113 -13.68 0.49 -27.19
CA GLU A 113 -12.52 -0.41 -27.20
C GLU A 113 -11.33 0.27 -26.50
N ALA A 114 -11.04 -0.15 -25.27
CA ALA A 114 -9.97 0.42 -24.46
C ALA A 114 -9.07 -0.66 -23.85
N GLU A 115 -7.76 -0.48 -23.99
CA GLU A 115 -6.77 -1.26 -23.25
C GLU A 115 -6.58 -0.65 -21.86
N VAL A 116 -7.00 -1.39 -20.83
CA VAL A 116 -6.85 -0.99 -19.43
C VAL A 116 -5.80 -1.87 -18.77
N ALA A 117 -4.69 -1.28 -18.34
CA ALA A 117 -3.56 -1.95 -17.70
C ALA A 117 -3.04 -1.14 -16.49
N ILE A 118 -2.48 -1.84 -15.51
CA ILE A 118 -1.88 -1.21 -14.33
C ILE A 118 -0.46 -0.76 -14.69
N ARG A 119 -0.15 0.52 -14.44
CA ARG A 119 1.22 1.06 -14.50
C ARG A 119 1.65 1.52 -13.12
N VAL A 120 2.91 1.26 -12.78
CA VAL A 120 3.52 1.81 -11.56
C VAL A 120 3.85 3.28 -11.86
N GLY A 121 3.30 4.20 -11.07
CA GLY A 121 3.59 5.63 -11.18
C GLY A 121 5.08 5.89 -10.95
N ALA A 122 5.62 6.87 -11.68
CA ALA A 122 7.00 7.35 -11.53
C ALA A 122 7.13 8.26 -10.30
#